data_AF-A0A9W8YBS7-F1
#
_entry.id   AF-A0A9W8YBS7-F1
#
_cell.length_a   1.000
_cell.length_b   1.000
_cell.length_c   1.000
_cell.angle_alpha   90.00
_cell.angle_beta   90.00
_cell.angle_gamma   90.00
#
_symmetry.space_group_name_H-M   'P 1'
#
loop_
_entity.id
_entity.type
_entity.pdbx_description
1 polymer ?
#
loop_
_entity_poly.entity_id
_entity_poly.type
_entity_poly.pdbx_seq_one_letter_code
_entity_poly.pdbx_strand_id
1 'polypeptide(L)'
;MDAFEYNGNPARVIFGSGTINRLPEELSRLNLTKPLILSTPQQVSQAEDVKKVLKGQVVGLFSNATMHTPTEVTEEACKLATSTQADAVVSIGGGSTIGLGKAISIRSGLYHIAIPTTYAGSEVTPILGETANGRKETRSDPAILPGTVIYDVDLTLTLPVSLTSTSGVNAIAHAVEALYARSGNPIISLLAQEGVRALASALPDLIADPTSKDARSKALYGAWLCGTCLGSVGMSLHHKLCHTLGGSFNLPHAETHTIVLPHALAFNAPKIPQAMKMLADALPEGNGDAVRGLNVLLSKLKVERALKGLGMKEGDIDKAADIAVSKPYWNPRPFERNEIREVIRRAWAGEEARVDNMATTATTTSSSEDKKTLHLVGLGVQHSIAPPMHNHITSSLHLPWTFHATECATIDSLLSLARAPTTAGLVVTMPYKNTIIPHLDALDPLAVQIGAVNNVYRDPTDPSLLRGTNTDWLGIKGCLLEKSSSAQGEPVVVNKPALIVGAGGASRAAVYALSAHFHASSIYVLNRDDAEVADLIRDAQRLSTSPPQPAGPQHHARQNPRPARAPRHAALHRRHSARLRAPIPCRESRAGVSRGVPSERGKGRRAGYVLQAKAHEND
;
A
#
# COMPACT_ATOMS: atom_id res chain seq x y z
N MET A 1 -7.49 -21.81 2.62
CA MET A 1 -8.44 -20.81 2.11
C MET A 1 -9.50 -20.66 3.19
N ASP A 2 -9.96 -19.45 3.44
CA ASP A 2 -11.07 -19.22 4.34
C ASP A 2 -12.39 -19.63 3.66
N ALA A 3 -13.42 -19.92 4.47
CA ALA A 3 -14.74 -20.22 3.94
C ALA A 3 -15.37 -18.96 3.32
N PHE A 4 -16.02 -19.11 2.16
CA PHE A 4 -16.69 -18.02 1.47
C PHE A 4 -18.00 -18.49 0.83
N GLU A 5 -18.90 -17.55 0.59
CA GLU A 5 -20.11 -17.72 -0.20
C GLU A 5 -19.96 -16.91 -1.49
N TYR A 6 -20.44 -17.44 -2.61
CA TYR A 6 -20.48 -16.74 -3.89
C TYR A 6 -21.86 -16.93 -4.53
N ASN A 7 -22.65 -15.86 -4.55
CA ASN A 7 -23.89 -15.79 -5.28
C ASN A 7 -23.64 -15.08 -6.61
N GLY A 8 -23.67 -15.83 -7.71
CA GLY A 8 -23.57 -15.26 -9.05
C GLY A 8 -24.85 -14.52 -9.40
N ASN A 9 -24.79 -13.19 -9.47
CA ASN A 9 -25.90 -12.36 -9.93
C ASN A 9 -26.29 -12.77 -11.37
N PRO A 10 -27.54 -13.18 -11.64
CA PRO A 10 -27.95 -13.62 -12.97
C PRO A 10 -28.17 -12.42 -13.89
N ALA A 11 -27.10 -11.98 -14.55
CA ALA A 11 -27.15 -10.94 -15.57
C ALA A 11 -26.72 -11.51 -16.93
N ARG A 12 -27.54 -11.31 -17.97
CA ARG A 12 -27.10 -11.57 -19.35
C ARG A 12 -26.34 -10.36 -19.87
N VAL A 13 -25.07 -10.56 -20.22
CA VAL A 13 -24.20 -9.48 -20.72
C VAL A 13 -23.93 -9.66 -22.21
N ILE A 14 -24.18 -8.62 -22.99
CA ILE A 14 -23.80 -8.49 -24.40
C ILE A 14 -22.77 -7.36 -24.45
N PHE A 15 -21.56 -7.62 -24.96
CA PHE A 15 -20.43 -6.67 -24.91
C PHE A 15 -19.73 -6.56 -26.27
N GLY A 16 -19.43 -5.35 -26.71
CA GLY A 16 -18.61 -5.08 -27.91
C GLY A 16 -18.97 -3.77 -28.62
N SER A 17 -18.30 -3.47 -29.74
CA SER A 17 -18.68 -2.35 -30.63
C SER A 17 -19.88 -2.74 -31.49
N GLY A 18 -20.83 -1.82 -31.67
CA GLY A 18 -22.05 -2.01 -32.47
C GLY A 18 -23.03 -3.05 -31.93
N THR A 19 -22.86 -3.49 -30.67
CA THR A 19 -23.73 -4.49 -30.02
C THR A 19 -25.15 -4.00 -29.73
N ILE A 20 -25.41 -2.68 -29.79
CA ILE A 20 -26.77 -2.14 -29.71
C ILE A 20 -27.69 -2.71 -30.79
N ASN A 21 -27.14 -3.07 -31.97
CA ASN A 21 -27.87 -3.72 -33.06
C ASN A 21 -28.45 -5.09 -32.68
N ARG A 22 -28.07 -5.67 -31.53
CA ARG A 22 -28.66 -6.90 -30.98
C ARG A 22 -29.87 -6.67 -30.08
N LEU A 23 -30.24 -5.43 -29.78
CA LEU A 23 -31.43 -5.13 -28.98
C LEU A 23 -32.73 -5.73 -29.56
N PRO A 24 -33.00 -5.74 -30.89
CA PRO A 24 -34.18 -6.40 -31.45
C PRO A 24 -34.16 -7.93 -31.28
N GLU A 25 -32.99 -8.57 -31.42
CA GLU A 25 -32.78 -10.00 -31.15
C GLU A 25 -33.08 -10.31 -29.69
N GLU A 26 -32.61 -9.46 -28.77
CA GLU A 26 -32.74 -9.65 -27.34
C GLU A 26 -34.19 -9.46 -26.83
N LEU A 27 -34.91 -8.46 -27.34
CA LEU A 27 -36.34 -8.30 -27.08
C LEU A 27 -37.13 -9.51 -27.60
N SER A 28 -36.82 -9.97 -28.82
CA SER A 28 -37.44 -11.17 -29.40
C SER A 28 -37.18 -12.43 -28.56
N ARG A 29 -35.94 -12.61 -28.07
CA ARG A 29 -35.55 -13.72 -27.17
C ARG A 29 -36.35 -13.73 -25.85
N LEU A 30 -36.77 -12.56 -25.40
CA LEU A 30 -37.55 -12.36 -24.18
C LEU A 30 -39.07 -12.34 -24.42
N ASN A 31 -39.52 -12.43 -25.68
CA ASN A 31 -40.91 -12.23 -26.11
C ASN A 31 -41.48 -10.84 -25.73
N LEU A 32 -40.63 -9.82 -25.76
CA LEU A 32 -40.97 -8.42 -25.46
C LEU A 32 -41.14 -7.64 -26.78
N THR A 33 -42.13 -6.75 -26.81
CA THR A 33 -42.64 -6.09 -28.03
C THR A 33 -42.99 -4.62 -27.85
N LYS A 34 -43.10 -4.16 -26.59
CA LYS A 34 -43.53 -2.82 -26.21
C LYS A 34 -42.50 -2.17 -25.26
N PRO A 35 -41.25 -1.95 -25.70
CA PRO A 35 -40.26 -1.29 -24.88
C PRO A 35 -40.57 0.21 -24.72
N LEU A 36 -40.48 0.69 -23.48
CA LEU A 36 -40.37 2.11 -23.14
C LEU A 36 -38.88 2.48 -23.02
N ILE A 37 -38.40 3.41 -23.86
CA ILE A 37 -37.03 3.90 -23.76
C ILE A 37 -36.94 4.98 -22.66
N LEU A 38 -35.88 4.94 -21.86
CA LEU A 38 -35.57 5.93 -20.83
C LEU A 38 -34.23 6.60 -21.15
N SER A 39 -34.15 7.93 -20.97
CA SER A 39 -32.90 8.71 -21.05
C SER A 39 -32.92 9.90 -20.10
N THR A 40 -31.77 10.56 -19.89
CA THR A 40 -31.74 11.94 -19.40
C THR A 40 -32.01 12.92 -20.56
N PRO A 41 -32.26 14.22 -20.29
CA PRO A 41 -32.46 15.21 -21.34
C PRO A 41 -31.24 15.39 -22.25
N GLN A 42 -30.03 15.14 -21.72
CA GLN A 42 -28.76 15.26 -22.45
C GLN A 42 -28.50 14.08 -23.40
N GLN A 43 -29.27 12.99 -23.30
CA GLN A 43 -29.04 11.74 -24.04
C GLN A 43 -30.19 11.39 -25.00
N VAL A 44 -31.08 12.35 -25.30
CA VAL A 44 -32.22 12.18 -26.23
C VAL A 44 -31.78 11.72 -27.62
N SER A 45 -30.65 12.22 -28.14
CA SER A 45 -30.11 11.79 -29.43
C SER A 45 -29.79 10.30 -29.46
N GLN A 46 -29.10 9.79 -28.44
CA GLN A 46 -28.79 8.37 -28.28
C GLN A 46 -30.06 7.53 -28.11
N ALA A 47 -31.08 8.05 -27.41
CA ALA A 47 -32.37 7.39 -27.26
C ALA A 47 -33.16 7.29 -28.59
N GLU A 48 -33.12 8.32 -29.42
CA GLU A 48 -33.67 8.27 -30.78
C GLU A 48 -32.86 7.33 -31.69
N ASP A 49 -31.55 7.17 -31.49
CA ASP A 49 -30.76 6.15 -32.20
C ASP A 49 -31.15 4.72 -31.79
N VAL A 50 -31.42 4.46 -30.51
CA VAL A 50 -31.99 3.17 -30.06
C VAL A 50 -33.36 2.91 -30.69
N LYS A 51 -34.21 3.94 -30.80
CA LYS A 51 -35.50 3.86 -31.46
C LYS A 51 -35.39 3.56 -32.96
N LYS A 52 -34.35 4.06 -33.65
CA LYS A 52 -34.02 3.68 -35.05
C LYS A 52 -33.59 2.22 -35.15
N VAL A 53 -32.75 1.72 -34.24
CA VAL A 53 -32.36 0.30 -34.16
C VAL A 53 -33.59 -0.60 -33.99
N LEU A 54 -34.55 -0.17 -33.17
CA LEU A 54 -35.85 -0.82 -32.99
C LEU A 54 -36.85 -0.58 -34.13
N LYS A 55 -36.45 0.11 -35.22
CA LYS A 55 -37.33 0.45 -36.36
C LYS A 55 -38.63 1.15 -35.95
N GLY A 56 -38.61 1.91 -34.85
CA GLY A 56 -39.79 2.56 -34.28
C GLY A 56 -40.71 1.65 -33.47
N GLN A 57 -40.37 0.37 -33.24
CA GLN A 57 -41.12 -0.55 -32.37
C GLN A 57 -40.87 -0.24 -30.89
N VAL A 58 -41.39 0.91 -30.46
CA VAL A 58 -41.34 1.42 -29.08
C VAL A 58 -42.71 1.96 -28.71
N VAL A 59 -43.09 1.90 -27.43
CA VAL A 59 -44.35 2.49 -26.97
C VAL A 59 -44.19 3.89 -26.39
N GLY A 60 -42.95 4.34 -26.16
CA GLY A 60 -42.66 5.70 -25.75
C GLY A 60 -41.18 5.97 -25.54
N LEU A 61 -40.88 7.25 -25.28
CA LEU A 61 -39.59 7.73 -24.81
C LEU A 61 -39.82 8.65 -23.60
N PHE A 62 -39.23 8.30 -22.45
CA PHE A 62 -39.18 9.16 -21.27
C PHE A 62 -37.77 9.72 -21.11
N SER A 63 -37.60 11.00 -21.44
CA SER A 63 -36.30 11.67 -21.45
C SER A 63 -36.01 12.52 -20.20
N ASN A 64 -36.85 12.45 -19.16
CA ASN A 64 -36.73 13.29 -17.96
C ASN A 64 -35.95 12.61 -16.80
N ALA A 65 -35.12 11.59 -17.07
CA ALA A 65 -34.36 10.92 -16.00
C ALA A 65 -33.42 11.91 -15.30
N THR A 66 -33.57 12.01 -13.97
CA THR A 66 -32.98 13.07 -13.15
C THR A 66 -32.01 12.48 -12.12
N MET A 67 -30.99 13.26 -11.73
CA MET A 67 -29.98 12.85 -10.75
C MET A 67 -30.62 12.44 -9.41
N HIS A 68 -30.09 11.37 -8.81
CA HIS A 68 -30.59 10.78 -7.55
C HIS A 68 -32.03 10.23 -7.57
N THR A 69 -32.61 10.05 -8.77
CA THR A 69 -33.89 9.39 -9.01
C THR A 69 -35.00 9.88 -8.06
N PRO A 70 -35.51 11.12 -8.27
CA PRO A 70 -36.61 11.65 -7.48
C PRO A 70 -37.86 10.77 -7.62
N THR A 71 -38.63 10.63 -6.55
CA THR A 71 -39.87 9.83 -6.54
C THR A 71 -40.91 10.38 -7.51
N GLU A 72 -40.97 11.69 -7.67
CA GLU A 72 -41.94 12.39 -8.53
C GLU A 72 -41.70 12.05 -10.01
N VAL A 73 -40.43 12.11 -10.45
CA VAL A 73 -39.99 11.71 -11.80
C VAL A 73 -40.24 10.22 -12.04
N THR A 74 -40.08 9.39 -11.01
CA THR A 74 -40.35 7.95 -11.08
C THR A 74 -41.84 7.67 -11.27
N GLU A 75 -42.72 8.39 -10.56
CA GLU A 75 -44.16 8.29 -10.73
C GLU A 75 -44.64 8.73 -12.11
N GLU A 76 -44.09 9.83 -12.67
CA GLU A 76 -44.35 10.26 -14.04
C GLU A 76 -44.00 9.16 -15.06
N ALA A 77 -42.81 8.57 -14.93
CA ALA A 77 -42.38 7.49 -15.81
C ALA A 77 -43.22 6.21 -15.64
N CYS A 78 -43.63 5.87 -14.42
CA CYS A 78 -44.54 4.75 -14.16
C CYS A 78 -45.94 4.97 -14.76
N LYS A 79 -46.48 6.20 -14.68
CA LYS A 79 -47.74 6.59 -15.32
C LYS A 79 -47.65 6.42 -16.84
N LEU A 80 -46.55 6.84 -17.47
CA LEU A 80 -46.31 6.64 -18.89
C LEU A 80 -46.17 5.16 -19.27
N ALA A 81 -45.39 4.38 -18.51
CA ALA A 81 -45.25 2.93 -18.75
C ALA A 81 -46.60 2.20 -18.68
N THR A 82 -47.46 2.61 -17.74
CA THR A 82 -48.81 2.05 -17.57
C THR A 82 -49.75 2.45 -18.71
N SER A 83 -49.81 3.75 -19.06
CA SER A 83 -50.72 4.25 -20.10
C SER A 83 -50.36 3.76 -21.50
N THR A 84 -49.07 3.52 -21.75
CA THR A 84 -48.56 2.97 -23.02
C THR A 84 -48.53 1.44 -23.07
N GLN A 85 -48.91 0.77 -21.97
CA GLN A 85 -48.84 -0.69 -21.82
C GLN A 85 -47.46 -1.27 -22.15
N ALA A 86 -46.40 -0.65 -21.65
CA ALA A 86 -45.04 -1.17 -21.84
C ALA A 86 -44.91 -2.58 -21.27
N ASP A 87 -44.13 -3.44 -21.93
CA ASP A 87 -43.74 -4.78 -21.43
C ASP A 87 -42.27 -4.81 -20.96
N ALA A 88 -41.48 -3.81 -21.35
CA ALA A 88 -40.08 -3.65 -20.98
C ALA A 88 -39.70 -2.19 -20.74
N VAL A 89 -38.66 -1.96 -19.94
CA VAL A 89 -37.96 -0.67 -19.87
C VAL A 89 -36.54 -0.81 -20.40
N VAL A 90 -36.14 0.10 -21.29
CA VAL A 90 -34.82 0.15 -21.93
C VAL A 90 -34.11 1.43 -21.49
N SER A 91 -33.22 1.33 -20.51
CA SER A 91 -32.43 2.48 -20.01
C SER A 91 -31.20 2.70 -20.89
N ILE A 92 -31.12 3.81 -21.62
CA ILE A 92 -29.88 4.25 -22.24
C ILE A 92 -29.31 5.49 -21.53
N GLY A 93 -28.15 5.31 -20.90
CA GLY A 93 -27.44 6.42 -20.25
C GLY A 93 -26.55 6.02 -19.09
N GLY A 94 -26.24 6.98 -18.24
CA GLY A 94 -25.51 6.75 -16.99
C GLY A 94 -26.39 6.23 -15.85
N GLY A 95 -25.82 6.21 -14.64
CA GLY A 95 -26.45 5.68 -13.43
C GLY A 95 -27.83 6.27 -13.09
N SER A 96 -28.12 7.53 -13.46
CA SER A 96 -29.44 8.15 -13.26
C SER A 96 -30.54 7.49 -14.10
N THR A 97 -30.28 7.22 -15.39
CA THR A 97 -31.23 6.56 -16.29
C THR A 97 -31.45 5.09 -15.90
N ILE A 98 -30.38 4.41 -15.51
CA ILE A 98 -30.43 3.02 -15.02
C ILE A 98 -31.20 2.98 -13.69
N GLY A 99 -30.96 3.95 -12.79
CA GLY A 99 -31.70 4.11 -11.54
C GLY A 99 -33.21 4.31 -11.76
N LEU A 100 -33.61 5.12 -12.74
CA LEU A 100 -35.02 5.26 -13.11
C LEU A 100 -35.61 3.93 -13.66
N GLY A 101 -34.88 3.22 -14.53
CA GLY A 101 -35.34 1.92 -15.06
C GLY A 101 -35.54 0.88 -13.97
N LYS A 102 -34.59 0.79 -13.03
CA LYS A 102 -34.71 -0.01 -11.80
C LYS A 102 -35.94 0.37 -10.98
N ALA A 103 -36.16 1.67 -10.78
CA ALA A 103 -37.25 2.21 -9.98
C ALA A 103 -38.63 1.93 -10.59
N ILE A 104 -38.74 1.86 -11.91
CA ILE A 104 -39.95 1.40 -12.62
C ILE A 104 -40.07 -0.11 -12.49
N SER A 105 -39.04 -0.87 -12.88
CA SER A 105 -39.03 -2.34 -12.93
C SER A 105 -39.45 -2.97 -11.59
N ILE A 106 -38.90 -2.51 -10.46
CA ILE A 106 -39.25 -3.02 -9.12
C ILE A 106 -40.69 -2.69 -8.67
N ARG A 107 -41.35 -1.71 -9.31
CA ARG A 107 -42.74 -1.30 -9.01
C ARG A 107 -43.77 -1.97 -9.91
N SER A 108 -43.42 -2.25 -11.17
CA SER A 108 -44.34 -2.75 -12.19
C SER A 108 -44.07 -4.17 -12.65
N GLY A 109 -42.94 -4.78 -12.27
CA GLY A 109 -42.52 -6.09 -12.75
C GLY A 109 -42.02 -6.12 -14.21
N LEU A 110 -41.87 -4.96 -14.85
CA LEU A 110 -41.38 -4.87 -16.23
C LEU A 110 -39.93 -5.31 -16.35
N TYR A 111 -39.60 -6.03 -17.42
CA TYR A 111 -38.23 -6.48 -17.66
C TYR A 111 -37.33 -5.28 -17.96
N HIS A 112 -36.17 -5.19 -17.29
CA HIS A 112 -35.22 -4.10 -17.45
C HIS A 112 -34.03 -4.52 -18.32
N ILE A 113 -33.85 -3.82 -19.44
CA ILE A 113 -32.63 -3.86 -20.26
C ILE A 113 -31.84 -2.57 -20.01
N ALA A 114 -30.57 -2.69 -19.63
CA ALA A 114 -29.67 -1.56 -19.40
C ALA A 114 -28.64 -1.42 -20.54
N ILE A 115 -28.47 -0.20 -21.04
CA ILE A 115 -27.49 0.20 -22.05
C ILE A 115 -26.63 1.31 -21.42
N PRO A 116 -25.59 0.95 -20.63
CA PRO A 116 -24.75 1.92 -19.94
C PRO A 116 -23.88 2.70 -20.92
N THR A 117 -23.82 4.02 -20.72
CA THR A 117 -22.95 4.93 -21.49
C THR A 117 -21.90 5.63 -20.61
N THR A 118 -21.81 5.25 -19.33
CA THR A 118 -20.82 5.74 -18.36
C THR A 118 -20.26 4.57 -17.56
N TYR A 119 -19.24 4.82 -16.74
CA TYR A 119 -18.58 3.79 -15.92
C TYR A 119 -19.19 3.70 -14.52
N ALA A 120 -20.52 3.86 -14.38
CA ALA A 120 -21.17 3.90 -13.07
C ALA A 120 -21.43 2.51 -12.46
N GLY A 121 -21.42 1.44 -13.26
CA GLY A 121 -21.59 0.06 -12.78
C GLY A 121 -22.99 -0.30 -12.26
N SER A 122 -23.94 0.66 -12.21
CA SER A 122 -25.29 0.46 -11.66
C SER A 122 -26.06 -0.66 -12.38
N GLU A 123 -25.82 -0.83 -13.67
CA GLU A 123 -26.44 -1.83 -14.54
C GLU A 123 -26.24 -3.29 -14.09
N VAL A 124 -25.28 -3.57 -13.20
CA VAL A 124 -24.99 -4.90 -12.65
C VAL A 124 -25.09 -4.96 -11.12
N THR A 125 -25.82 -4.02 -10.50
CA THR A 125 -26.07 -4.03 -9.05
C THR A 125 -27.56 -4.21 -8.69
N PRO A 126 -27.87 -4.98 -7.63
CA PRO A 126 -29.21 -5.07 -7.05
C PRO A 126 -29.53 -3.87 -6.14
N ILE A 127 -28.93 -2.69 -6.40
CA ILE A 127 -29.00 -1.50 -5.53
C ILE A 127 -29.78 -0.39 -6.23
N LEU A 128 -30.71 0.23 -5.52
CA LEU A 128 -31.46 1.41 -5.97
C LEU A 128 -31.47 2.47 -4.87
N GLY A 129 -31.04 3.68 -5.23
CA GLY A 129 -31.20 4.87 -4.40
C GLY A 129 -32.20 5.83 -5.04
N GLU A 130 -33.19 6.27 -4.26
CA GLU A 130 -34.25 7.20 -4.69
C GLU A 130 -34.32 8.37 -3.71
N THR A 131 -34.79 9.53 -4.18
CA THR A 131 -34.92 10.73 -3.35
C THR A 131 -36.38 11.10 -3.17
N ALA A 132 -36.85 11.14 -1.92
CA ALA A 132 -38.19 11.57 -1.54
C ALA A 132 -38.10 12.65 -0.47
N ASN A 133 -38.88 13.73 -0.58
CA ASN A 133 -38.88 14.84 0.39
C ASN A 133 -37.47 15.39 0.72
N GLY A 134 -36.59 15.46 -0.30
CA GLY A 134 -35.20 15.89 -0.15
C GLY A 134 -34.27 14.91 0.59
N ARG A 135 -34.73 13.69 0.90
CA ARG A 135 -33.94 12.64 1.56
C ARG A 135 -33.71 11.49 0.58
N LYS A 136 -32.45 11.10 0.41
CA LYS A 136 -32.08 9.94 -0.41
C LYS A 136 -32.12 8.67 0.44
N GLU A 137 -33.03 7.77 0.10
CA GLU A 137 -33.08 6.41 0.63
C GLU A 137 -32.37 5.44 -0.30
N THR A 138 -31.93 4.29 0.19
CA THR A 138 -31.26 3.27 -0.63
C THR A 138 -31.64 1.90 -0.14
N ARG A 139 -32.12 1.05 -1.04
CA ARG A 139 -32.45 -0.36 -0.80
C ARG A 139 -31.63 -1.26 -1.71
N SER A 140 -31.53 -2.53 -1.31
CA SER A 140 -30.99 -3.57 -2.16
C SER A 140 -31.90 -4.79 -2.14
N ASP A 141 -32.18 -5.33 -3.33
CA ASP A 141 -33.11 -6.42 -3.59
C ASP A 141 -32.69 -7.09 -4.91
N PRO A 142 -32.56 -8.43 -5.00
CA PRO A 142 -32.26 -9.11 -6.26
C PRO A 142 -33.17 -8.72 -7.43
N ALA A 143 -34.45 -8.40 -7.18
CA ALA A 143 -35.40 -7.97 -8.21
C ALA A 143 -35.13 -6.56 -8.78
N ILE A 144 -34.18 -5.80 -8.21
CA ILE A 144 -33.68 -4.52 -8.76
C ILE A 144 -32.63 -4.75 -9.85
N LEU A 145 -32.04 -5.94 -9.95
CA LEU A 145 -30.99 -6.21 -10.93
C LEU A 145 -31.55 -6.22 -12.37
N PRO A 146 -30.98 -5.45 -13.32
CA PRO A 146 -31.38 -5.53 -14.73
C PRO A 146 -31.12 -6.92 -15.30
N GLY A 147 -32.11 -7.51 -15.98
CA GLY A 147 -32.01 -8.88 -16.50
C GLY A 147 -31.03 -9.02 -17.68
N THR A 148 -30.92 -7.95 -18.50
CA THR A 148 -29.93 -7.90 -19.59
C THR A 148 -29.18 -6.56 -19.59
N VAL A 149 -27.87 -6.61 -19.84
CA VAL A 149 -27.00 -5.46 -20.04
C VAL A 149 -26.37 -5.51 -21.43
N ILE A 150 -26.43 -4.42 -22.19
CA ILE A 150 -25.78 -4.26 -23.50
C ILE A 150 -24.71 -3.17 -23.39
N TYR A 151 -23.47 -3.59 -23.22
CA TYR A 151 -22.28 -2.73 -23.25
C TYR A 151 -21.85 -2.48 -24.70
N ASP A 152 -22.39 -1.42 -25.32
CA ASP A 152 -21.89 -0.95 -26.61
C ASP A 152 -20.79 0.09 -26.44
N VAL A 153 -19.59 -0.25 -26.90
CA VAL A 153 -18.39 0.61 -26.83
C VAL A 153 -18.61 1.93 -27.58
N ASP A 154 -19.32 1.92 -28.71
CA ASP A 154 -19.48 3.11 -29.55
C ASP A 154 -20.33 4.18 -28.87
N LEU A 155 -21.26 3.78 -27.99
CA LEU A 155 -22.09 4.71 -27.21
C LEU A 155 -21.31 5.45 -26.10
N THR A 156 -20.06 5.06 -25.83
CA THR A 156 -19.17 5.73 -24.87
C THR A 156 -18.20 6.74 -25.51
N LEU A 157 -18.09 6.77 -26.84
CA LEU A 157 -17.17 7.67 -27.56
C LEU A 157 -17.49 9.15 -27.34
N THR A 158 -18.75 9.48 -27.08
CA THR A 158 -19.23 10.84 -26.80
C THR A 158 -19.11 11.26 -25.33
N LEU A 159 -18.66 10.36 -24.44
CA LEU A 159 -18.52 10.66 -23.01
C LEU A 159 -17.39 11.68 -22.77
N PRO A 160 -17.67 12.85 -22.16
CA PRO A 160 -16.64 13.88 -21.95
C PRO A 160 -15.44 13.39 -21.15
N VAL A 161 -14.25 13.95 -21.41
CA VAL A 161 -12.99 13.56 -20.74
C VAL A 161 -13.07 13.70 -19.22
N SER A 162 -13.66 14.79 -18.71
CA SER A 162 -13.83 15.02 -17.27
C SER A 162 -14.63 13.88 -16.60
N LEU A 163 -15.78 13.53 -17.16
CA LEU A 163 -16.64 12.46 -16.66
C LEU A 163 -16.05 11.07 -16.92
N THR A 164 -15.26 10.90 -17.99
CA THR A 164 -14.47 9.69 -18.26
C THR A 164 -13.50 9.43 -17.11
N SER A 165 -12.74 10.44 -16.68
CA SER A 165 -11.85 10.35 -15.52
C SER A 165 -12.60 10.03 -14.23
N THR A 166 -13.56 10.87 -13.84
CA THR A 166 -14.17 10.78 -12.50
C THR A 166 -15.08 9.57 -12.37
N SER A 167 -15.85 9.22 -13.42
CA SER A 167 -16.64 7.99 -13.42
C SER A 167 -15.76 6.74 -13.44
N GLY A 168 -14.61 6.78 -14.11
CA GLY A 168 -13.66 5.67 -14.15
C GLY A 168 -12.98 5.41 -12.79
N VAL A 169 -12.62 6.48 -12.06
CA VAL A 169 -12.09 6.34 -10.69
C VAL A 169 -13.18 5.89 -9.71
N ASN A 170 -14.43 6.33 -9.88
CA ASN A 170 -15.56 5.77 -9.12
C ASN A 170 -15.73 4.25 -9.34
N ALA A 171 -15.58 3.76 -10.58
CA ALA A 171 -15.54 2.32 -10.83
C ALA A 171 -14.36 1.64 -10.11
N ILE A 172 -13.14 2.19 -10.21
CA ILE A 172 -11.97 1.66 -9.45
C ILE A 172 -12.29 1.57 -7.95
N ALA A 173 -13.00 2.54 -7.37
CA ALA A 173 -13.37 2.53 -5.97
C ALA A 173 -14.24 1.32 -5.55
N HIS A 174 -15.16 0.88 -6.41
CA HIS A 174 -15.99 -0.30 -6.18
C HIS A 174 -15.14 -1.57 -6.04
N ALA A 175 -14.16 -1.75 -6.93
CA ALA A 175 -13.23 -2.88 -6.89
C ALA A 175 -12.23 -2.77 -5.73
N VAL A 176 -11.73 -1.58 -5.42
CA VAL A 176 -10.82 -1.33 -4.28
C VAL A 176 -11.46 -1.77 -2.96
N GLU A 177 -12.71 -1.36 -2.69
CA GLU A 177 -13.40 -1.78 -1.45
C GLU A 177 -13.74 -3.28 -1.47
N ALA A 178 -14.07 -3.85 -2.63
CA ALA A 178 -14.41 -5.26 -2.75
C ALA A 178 -13.25 -6.21 -2.40
N LEU A 179 -12.00 -5.79 -2.61
CA LEU A 179 -10.80 -6.56 -2.22
C LEU A 179 -10.62 -6.69 -0.71
N TYR A 180 -11.30 -5.88 0.10
CA TYR A 180 -11.28 -5.95 1.56
C TYR A 180 -12.67 -5.99 2.20
N ALA A 181 -13.72 -6.26 1.42
CA ALA A 181 -15.08 -6.34 1.94
C ALA A 181 -15.24 -7.52 2.91
N ARG A 182 -16.12 -7.37 3.92
CA ARG A 182 -16.41 -8.43 4.91
C ARG A 182 -16.93 -9.71 4.27
N SER A 183 -17.67 -9.58 3.17
CA SER A 183 -18.20 -10.67 2.35
C SER A 183 -17.37 -10.90 1.09
N GLY A 184 -16.10 -10.46 1.08
CA GLY A 184 -15.15 -10.70 0.00
C GLY A 184 -14.94 -12.20 -0.23
N ASN A 185 -14.74 -12.57 -1.50
CA ASN A 185 -14.51 -13.95 -1.91
C ASN A 185 -13.54 -13.99 -3.11
N PRO A 186 -12.87 -15.13 -3.37
CA PRO A 186 -11.81 -15.21 -4.39
C PRO A 186 -12.26 -14.81 -5.80
N ILE A 187 -13.52 -15.09 -6.16
CA ILE A 187 -14.06 -14.74 -7.49
C ILE A 187 -14.16 -13.21 -7.62
N ILE A 188 -14.79 -12.55 -6.66
CA ILE A 188 -14.88 -11.08 -6.65
C ILE A 188 -13.51 -10.42 -6.53
N SER A 189 -12.56 -11.00 -5.78
CA SER A 189 -11.19 -10.48 -5.72
C SER A 189 -10.46 -10.54 -7.07
N LEU A 190 -10.69 -11.57 -7.88
CA LEU A 190 -10.16 -11.65 -9.24
C LEU A 190 -10.78 -10.59 -10.17
N LEU A 191 -12.12 -10.47 -10.17
CA LEU A 191 -12.81 -9.45 -10.96
C LEU A 191 -12.41 -8.03 -10.56
N ALA A 192 -12.23 -7.78 -9.25
CA ALA A 192 -11.80 -6.50 -8.73
C ALA A 192 -10.39 -6.15 -9.20
N GLN A 193 -9.43 -7.08 -9.10
CA GLN A 193 -8.05 -6.83 -9.53
C GLN A 193 -7.98 -6.54 -11.03
N GLU A 194 -8.72 -7.28 -11.85
CA GLU A 194 -8.75 -7.07 -13.30
C GLU A 194 -9.51 -5.79 -13.69
N GLY A 195 -10.61 -5.45 -13.00
CA GLY A 195 -11.32 -4.19 -13.19
C GLY A 195 -10.45 -2.97 -12.92
N VAL A 196 -9.67 -2.99 -11.83
CA VAL A 196 -8.67 -1.95 -11.52
C VAL A 196 -7.60 -1.90 -12.61
N ARG A 197 -7.03 -3.05 -13.03
CA ARG A 197 -6.00 -3.11 -14.07
C ARG A 197 -6.48 -2.55 -15.41
N ALA A 198 -7.70 -2.90 -15.81
CA ALA A 198 -8.31 -2.45 -17.06
C ALA A 198 -8.51 -0.93 -17.05
N LEU A 199 -9.13 -0.37 -16.00
CA LEU A 199 -9.36 1.07 -15.88
C LEU A 199 -8.07 1.87 -15.67
N ALA A 200 -7.17 1.43 -14.80
CA ALA A 200 -5.93 2.15 -14.50
C ALA A 200 -4.97 2.26 -15.70
N SER A 201 -5.11 1.37 -16.69
CA SER A 201 -4.40 1.48 -17.96
C SER A 201 -5.19 2.20 -19.05
N ALA A 202 -6.50 1.98 -19.16
CA ALA A 202 -7.33 2.62 -20.19
C ALA A 202 -7.59 4.12 -19.95
N LEU A 203 -7.75 4.55 -18.70
CA LEU A 203 -8.14 5.93 -18.40
C LEU A 203 -7.06 6.96 -18.82
N PRO A 204 -5.74 6.77 -18.56
CA PRO A 204 -4.71 7.66 -19.08
C PRO A 204 -4.71 7.79 -20.60
N ASP A 205 -4.92 6.67 -21.32
CA ASP A 205 -4.99 6.66 -22.78
C ASP A 205 -6.20 7.50 -23.28
N LEU A 206 -7.33 7.44 -22.58
CA LEU A 206 -8.52 8.27 -22.87
C LEU A 206 -8.36 9.76 -22.55
N ILE A 207 -7.33 10.17 -21.78
CA ILE A 207 -6.96 11.59 -21.63
C ILE A 207 -6.18 12.08 -22.85
N ALA A 208 -5.40 11.20 -23.49
CA ALA A 208 -4.63 11.51 -24.68
C ALA A 208 -5.49 11.43 -25.95
N ASP A 209 -6.33 10.40 -26.08
CA ASP A 209 -7.30 10.22 -27.15
C ASP A 209 -8.65 9.69 -26.60
N PRO A 210 -9.64 10.58 -26.36
CA PRO A 210 -10.97 10.17 -25.90
C PRO A 210 -11.79 9.40 -26.93
N THR A 211 -11.33 9.30 -28.19
CA THR A 211 -11.98 8.58 -29.28
C THR A 211 -11.39 7.20 -29.54
N SER A 212 -10.33 6.82 -28.82
CA SER A 212 -9.71 5.49 -28.91
C SER A 212 -10.71 4.38 -28.53
N LYS A 213 -11.18 3.64 -29.54
CA LYS A 213 -12.13 2.54 -29.36
C LYS A 213 -11.60 1.43 -28.46
N ASP A 214 -10.30 1.11 -28.58
CA ASP A 214 -9.64 0.10 -27.74
C ASP A 214 -9.62 0.53 -26.27
N ALA A 215 -9.26 1.79 -25.98
CA ALA A 215 -9.26 2.31 -24.63
C ALA A 215 -10.69 2.45 -24.06
N ARG A 216 -11.69 2.85 -24.88
CA ARG A 216 -13.11 2.83 -24.49
C ARG A 216 -13.60 1.42 -24.17
N SER A 217 -13.26 0.44 -25.02
CA SER A 217 -13.60 -0.97 -24.82
C SER A 217 -13.02 -1.48 -23.49
N LYS A 218 -11.71 -1.24 -23.26
CA LYS A 218 -11.03 -1.64 -22.04
C LYS A 218 -11.58 -0.95 -20.78
N ALA A 219 -11.91 0.33 -20.87
CA ALA A 219 -12.54 1.08 -19.77
C ALA A 219 -13.95 0.57 -19.45
N LEU A 220 -14.77 0.28 -20.47
CA LEU A 220 -16.14 -0.24 -20.30
C LEU A 220 -16.13 -1.67 -19.74
N TYR A 221 -15.19 -2.51 -20.18
CA TYR A 221 -14.93 -3.82 -19.59
C TYR A 221 -14.54 -3.72 -18.12
N GLY A 222 -13.57 -2.86 -17.78
CA GLY A 222 -13.19 -2.64 -16.39
C GLY A 222 -14.33 -2.09 -15.52
N ALA A 223 -15.15 -1.20 -16.07
CA ALA A 223 -16.34 -0.67 -15.40
C ALA A 223 -17.38 -1.77 -15.10
N TRP A 224 -17.61 -2.70 -16.03
CA TRP A 224 -18.47 -3.87 -15.81
C TRP A 224 -17.98 -4.75 -14.66
N LEU A 225 -16.68 -5.07 -14.63
CA LEU A 225 -16.09 -5.85 -13.54
C LEU A 225 -16.22 -5.15 -12.19
N CYS A 226 -15.92 -3.85 -12.15
CA CYS A 226 -16.07 -3.01 -10.96
C CYS A 226 -17.52 -2.89 -10.48
N GLY A 227 -18.48 -2.73 -11.39
CA GLY A 227 -19.91 -2.75 -11.08
C GLY A 227 -20.35 -4.12 -10.52
N THR A 228 -19.84 -5.21 -11.08
CA THR A 228 -20.09 -6.58 -10.58
C THR A 228 -19.57 -6.74 -9.16
N CYS A 229 -18.42 -6.13 -8.82
CA CYS A 229 -17.91 -6.08 -7.45
C CYS A 229 -18.86 -5.32 -6.52
N LEU A 230 -19.31 -4.11 -6.89
CA LEU A 230 -20.29 -3.33 -6.12
C LEU A 230 -21.60 -4.10 -5.88
N GLY A 231 -22.04 -4.88 -6.87
CA GLY A 231 -23.26 -5.66 -6.82
C GLY A 231 -23.18 -6.95 -6.01
N SER A 232 -21.98 -7.35 -5.54
CA SER A 232 -21.75 -8.67 -4.93
C SER A 232 -21.28 -8.60 -3.47
N VAL A 233 -20.71 -7.48 -3.00
CA VAL A 233 -20.15 -7.38 -1.64
C VAL A 233 -20.48 -6.06 -0.97
N GLY A 234 -20.46 -6.06 0.37
CA GLY A 234 -20.72 -4.85 1.17
C GLY A 234 -19.59 -3.81 1.06
N MET A 235 -19.94 -2.57 0.72
CA MET A 235 -19.02 -1.43 0.72
C MET A 235 -18.72 -0.93 2.15
N SER A 236 -17.64 -0.16 2.29
CA SER A 236 -17.01 0.18 3.57
C SER A 236 -16.76 1.69 3.68
N LEU A 237 -15.70 2.11 4.41
CA LEU A 237 -15.38 3.50 4.71
C LEU A 237 -15.46 4.44 3.49
N HIS A 238 -14.94 4.04 2.32
CA HIS A 238 -14.88 4.95 1.19
C HIS A 238 -16.29 5.36 0.70
N HIS A 239 -17.17 4.41 0.39
CA HIS A 239 -18.53 4.75 -0.06
C HIS A 239 -19.35 5.43 1.05
N LYS A 240 -19.14 5.07 2.31
CA LYS A 240 -19.83 5.72 3.44
C LYS A 240 -19.42 7.18 3.61
N LEU A 241 -18.14 7.52 3.43
CA LEU A 241 -17.68 8.90 3.39
C LEU A 241 -18.23 9.65 2.18
N CYS A 242 -18.14 9.08 0.97
CA CYS A 242 -18.66 9.74 -0.24
C CYS A 242 -20.17 9.99 -0.18
N HIS A 243 -20.96 9.07 0.39
CA HIS A 243 -22.39 9.27 0.63
C HIS A 243 -22.66 10.36 1.68
N THR A 244 -21.89 10.37 2.79
CA THR A 244 -21.98 11.42 3.81
C THR A 244 -21.67 12.79 3.22
N LEU A 245 -20.58 12.90 2.47
CA LEU A 245 -20.08 14.14 1.88
C LEU A 245 -21.02 14.66 0.78
N GLY A 246 -21.38 13.82 -0.19
CA GLY A 246 -22.31 14.17 -1.26
C GLY A 246 -23.69 14.56 -0.74
N GLY A 247 -24.26 13.76 0.17
CA GLY A 247 -25.60 14.00 0.71
C GLY A 247 -25.72 15.19 1.67
N SER A 248 -24.69 15.46 2.48
CA SER A 248 -24.76 16.50 3.53
C SER A 248 -24.25 17.87 3.07
N PHE A 249 -23.42 17.92 2.01
CA PHE A 249 -22.77 19.14 1.52
C PHE A 249 -22.98 19.35 0.01
N ASN A 250 -23.87 18.57 -0.64
CA ASN A 250 -24.23 18.67 -2.05
C ASN A 250 -23.02 18.59 -3.02
N LEU A 251 -22.03 17.77 -2.67
CA LEU A 251 -20.83 17.60 -3.50
C LEU A 251 -21.10 16.67 -4.70
N PRO A 252 -20.55 16.96 -5.88
CA PRO A 252 -20.75 16.15 -7.07
C PRO A 252 -20.14 14.74 -6.90
N HIS A 253 -20.90 13.73 -7.31
CA HIS A 253 -20.74 12.35 -6.85
C HIS A 253 -19.40 11.72 -7.28
N ALA A 254 -19.12 11.70 -8.59
CA ALA A 254 -17.95 10.99 -9.13
C ALA A 254 -16.63 11.67 -8.72
N GLU A 255 -16.64 13.01 -8.63
CA GLU A 255 -15.55 13.85 -8.17
C GLU A 255 -15.27 13.60 -6.67
N THR A 256 -16.32 13.49 -5.84
CA THR A 256 -16.18 13.14 -4.42
C THR A 256 -15.57 11.75 -4.24
N HIS A 257 -15.99 10.76 -5.05
CA HIS A 257 -15.34 9.43 -5.06
C HIS A 257 -13.87 9.53 -5.49
N THR A 258 -13.58 10.31 -6.53
CA THR A 258 -12.22 10.51 -7.05
C THR A 258 -11.26 11.07 -5.99
N ILE A 259 -11.71 12.06 -5.22
CA ILE A 259 -10.91 12.72 -4.19
C ILE A 259 -10.73 11.83 -2.94
N VAL A 260 -11.80 11.17 -2.47
CA VAL A 260 -11.77 10.44 -1.18
C VAL A 260 -11.08 9.08 -1.29
N LEU A 261 -11.13 8.41 -2.45
CA LEU A 261 -10.59 7.07 -2.66
C LEU A 261 -9.15 6.86 -2.15
N PRO A 262 -8.15 7.67 -2.56
CA PRO A 262 -6.77 7.44 -2.14
C PRO A 262 -6.57 7.60 -0.62
N HIS A 263 -7.31 8.51 0.04
CA HIS A 263 -7.25 8.69 1.48
C HIS A 263 -7.93 7.56 2.26
N ALA A 264 -9.07 7.06 1.79
CA ALA A 264 -9.76 5.92 2.40
C ALA A 264 -8.95 4.62 2.25
N LEU A 265 -8.33 4.41 1.08
CA LEU A 265 -7.39 3.30 0.86
C LEU A 265 -6.18 3.40 1.79
N ALA A 266 -5.56 4.58 1.88
CA ALA A 266 -4.40 4.82 2.75
C ALA A 266 -4.72 4.64 4.25
N PHE A 267 -5.93 5.02 4.69
CA PHE A 267 -6.40 4.75 6.04
C PHE A 267 -6.49 3.25 6.32
N ASN A 268 -7.10 2.49 5.40
CA ASN A 268 -7.31 1.05 5.56
C ASN A 268 -6.03 0.21 5.40
N ALA A 269 -5.07 0.67 4.59
CA ALA A 269 -3.87 -0.06 4.18
C ALA A 269 -3.19 -0.93 5.28
N PRO A 270 -2.97 -0.45 6.52
CA PRO A 270 -2.31 -1.26 7.57
C PRO A 270 -3.10 -2.49 8.03
N LYS A 271 -4.39 -2.62 7.67
CA LYS A 271 -5.26 -3.76 8.01
C LYS A 271 -5.67 -4.61 6.80
N ILE A 272 -5.21 -4.27 5.59
CA ILE A 272 -5.61 -4.96 4.34
C ILE A 272 -4.39 -5.36 3.47
N PRO A 273 -3.29 -5.92 4.02
CA PRO A 273 -2.03 -6.12 3.28
C PRO A 273 -2.17 -6.97 2.01
N GLN A 274 -3.07 -7.95 1.99
CA GLN A 274 -3.35 -8.75 0.79
C GLN A 274 -4.02 -7.92 -0.32
N ALA A 275 -5.01 -7.08 0.02
CA ALA A 275 -5.64 -6.17 -0.92
C ALA A 275 -4.63 -5.12 -1.43
N MET A 276 -3.78 -4.58 -0.55
CA MET A 276 -2.70 -3.67 -0.95
C MET A 276 -1.76 -4.30 -1.99
N LYS A 277 -1.37 -5.56 -1.80
CA LYS A 277 -0.56 -6.29 -2.78
C LYS A 277 -1.29 -6.45 -4.11
N MET A 278 -2.54 -6.94 -4.09
CA MET A 278 -3.32 -7.13 -5.32
C MET A 278 -3.53 -5.83 -6.10
N LEU A 279 -3.75 -4.71 -5.40
CA LEU A 279 -3.85 -3.38 -5.99
C LEU A 279 -2.50 -2.86 -6.51
N ALA A 280 -1.39 -3.09 -5.81
CA ALA A 280 -0.06 -2.71 -6.27
C ALA A 280 0.35 -3.49 -7.54
N ASP A 281 -0.07 -4.75 -7.67
CA ASP A 281 0.09 -5.56 -8.88
C ASP A 281 -0.82 -5.10 -10.04
N ALA A 282 -1.89 -4.33 -9.76
CA ALA A 282 -2.88 -3.87 -10.74
C ALA A 282 -2.68 -2.41 -11.20
N LEU A 283 -2.15 -1.55 -10.32
CA LEU A 283 -1.92 -0.12 -10.55
C LEU A 283 -0.52 0.12 -11.13
N PRO A 284 -0.39 0.62 -12.38
CA PRO A 284 0.91 0.94 -12.98
C PRO A 284 1.72 1.95 -12.14
N GLU A 285 3.05 1.88 -12.23
CA GLU A 285 4.01 2.85 -11.65
C GLU A 285 3.92 3.04 -10.12
N GLY A 286 3.17 2.20 -9.41
CA GLY A 286 3.09 2.19 -7.95
C GLY A 286 4.35 1.68 -7.24
N ASN A 287 5.28 1.03 -7.95
CA ASN A 287 6.52 0.47 -7.39
C ASN A 287 6.30 -0.45 -6.16
N GLY A 288 5.23 -1.24 -6.17
CA GLY A 288 4.83 -2.11 -5.05
C GLY A 288 3.93 -1.45 -4.01
N ASP A 289 3.61 -0.16 -4.15
CA ASP A 289 2.69 0.59 -3.28
C ASP A 289 1.42 1.00 -4.07
N ALA A 290 0.26 0.51 -3.61
CA ALA A 290 -1.04 0.81 -4.22
C ALA A 290 -1.53 2.26 -3.98
N VAL A 291 -1.19 2.89 -2.83
CA VAL A 291 -1.53 4.30 -2.59
C VAL A 291 -0.74 5.17 -3.56
N ARG A 292 0.56 4.88 -3.73
CA ARG A 292 1.40 5.53 -4.74
C ARG A 292 0.87 5.33 -6.15
N GLY A 293 0.55 4.09 -6.55
CA GLY A 293 0.02 3.80 -7.88
C GLY A 293 -1.28 4.56 -8.18
N LEU A 294 -2.17 4.69 -7.19
CA LEU A 294 -3.39 5.46 -7.31
C LEU A 294 -3.12 6.98 -7.38
N ASN A 295 -2.20 7.52 -6.58
CA ASN A 295 -1.77 8.92 -6.67
C ASN A 295 -1.19 9.26 -8.07
N VAL A 296 -0.38 8.36 -8.64
CA VAL A 296 0.17 8.50 -10.00
C VAL A 296 -0.95 8.49 -11.04
N LEU A 297 -1.90 7.55 -10.93
CA LEU A 297 -3.07 7.50 -11.81
C LEU A 297 -3.85 8.82 -11.76
N LEU A 298 -4.26 9.28 -10.58
CA LEU A 298 -5.02 10.54 -10.42
C LEU A 298 -4.28 11.74 -11.02
N SER A 299 -2.95 11.78 -10.88
CA SER A 299 -2.13 12.83 -11.47
C SER A 299 -2.12 12.78 -13.01
N LYS A 300 -2.11 11.58 -13.61
CA LYS A 300 -2.27 11.40 -15.08
C LYS A 300 -3.66 11.79 -15.57
N LEU A 301 -4.71 11.56 -14.77
CA LEU A 301 -6.09 11.88 -15.11
C LEU A 301 -6.45 13.38 -15.01
N LYS A 302 -5.55 14.22 -14.45
CA LYS A 302 -5.71 15.67 -14.32
C LYS A 302 -7.03 16.10 -13.64
N VAL A 303 -7.47 15.29 -12.67
CA VAL A 303 -8.70 15.50 -11.91
C VAL A 303 -8.50 16.46 -10.72
N GLU A 304 -9.58 17.09 -10.27
CA GLU A 304 -9.60 17.79 -8.98
C GLU A 304 -9.27 16.79 -7.85
N ARG A 305 -8.44 17.23 -6.90
CA ARG A 305 -7.93 16.44 -5.76
C ARG A 305 -8.38 16.98 -4.40
N ALA A 306 -9.05 18.13 -4.34
CA ALA A 306 -9.40 18.83 -3.10
C ALA A 306 -10.92 19.08 -2.97
N LEU A 307 -11.55 18.65 -1.87
CA LEU A 307 -12.99 18.91 -1.65
C LEU A 307 -13.32 20.41 -1.58
N LYS A 308 -12.34 21.26 -1.22
CA LYS A 308 -12.46 22.72 -1.28
C LYS A 308 -12.69 23.24 -2.71
N GLY A 309 -12.13 22.58 -3.71
CA GLY A 309 -12.36 22.88 -5.14
C GLY A 309 -13.78 22.53 -5.60
N LEU A 310 -14.46 21.62 -4.89
CA LEU A 310 -15.87 21.30 -5.08
C LEU A 310 -16.81 22.18 -4.24
N GLY A 311 -16.30 23.19 -3.53
CA GLY A 311 -17.09 24.12 -2.72
C GLY A 311 -17.32 23.71 -1.26
N MET A 312 -16.71 22.61 -0.77
CA MET A 312 -16.79 22.25 0.65
C MET A 312 -16.05 23.27 1.52
N LYS A 313 -16.68 23.79 2.58
CA LYS A 313 -16.07 24.76 3.51
C LYS A 313 -15.18 24.04 4.53
N GLU A 314 -14.15 24.72 5.03
CA GLU A 314 -13.26 24.16 6.05
C GLU A 314 -14.00 23.86 7.37
N GLY A 315 -14.89 24.75 7.79
CA GLY A 315 -15.72 24.56 9.00
C GLY A 315 -16.71 23.39 8.91
N ASP A 316 -16.97 22.86 7.71
CA ASP A 316 -17.83 21.68 7.51
C ASP A 316 -17.09 20.35 7.77
N ILE A 317 -15.75 20.34 7.90
CA ILE A 317 -14.94 19.13 8.14
C ILE A 317 -15.34 18.42 9.44
N ASP A 318 -15.53 19.16 10.53
CA ASP A 318 -15.93 18.59 11.82
C ASP A 318 -17.32 17.98 11.76
N LYS A 319 -18.29 18.73 11.19
CA LYS A 319 -19.65 18.23 10.94
C LYS A 319 -19.66 16.98 10.05
N ALA A 320 -18.81 16.93 9.03
CA ALA A 320 -18.67 15.75 8.17
C ALA A 320 -18.15 14.52 8.95
N ALA A 321 -17.17 14.72 9.84
CA ALA A 321 -16.67 13.66 10.71
C ALA A 321 -17.72 13.17 11.70
N ASP A 322 -18.49 14.07 12.32
CA ASP A 322 -19.60 13.73 13.22
C ASP A 322 -20.66 12.88 12.53
N ILE A 323 -21.10 13.27 11.33
CA ILE A 323 -22.08 12.50 10.55
C ILE A 323 -21.49 11.13 10.16
N ALA A 324 -20.22 11.08 9.73
CA ALA A 324 -19.56 9.86 9.27
C ALA A 324 -19.41 8.77 10.37
N VAL A 325 -19.31 9.15 11.65
CA VAL A 325 -19.24 8.20 12.78
C VAL A 325 -20.57 8.00 13.51
N SER A 326 -21.60 8.79 13.19
CA SER A 326 -22.92 8.75 13.87
C SER A 326 -23.64 7.40 13.85
N LYS A 327 -23.32 6.53 12.87
CA LYS A 327 -23.86 5.17 12.76
C LYS A 327 -22.71 4.19 12.56
N PRO A 328 -22.48 3.25 13.49
CA PRO A 328 -21.46 2.22 13.31
C PRO A 328 -21.72 1.37 12.06
N TYR A 329 -20.66 1.11 11.29
CA TYR A 329 -20.64 0.14 10.21
C TYR A 329 -19.30 -0.59 10.21
N TRP A 330 -19.26 -1.75 9.55
CA TRP A 330 -18.04 -2.55 9.48
C TRP A 330 -17.02 -1.92 8.53
N ASN A 331 -15.74 -1.93 8.94
CA ASN A 331 -14.59 -1.58 8.11
C ASN A 331 -13.36 -2.36 8.65
N PRO A 332 -12.40 -2.82 7.82
CA PRO A 332 -11.29 -3.67 8.27
C PRO A 332 -10.34 -2.99 9.27
N ARG A 333 -10.25 -1.65 9.23
CA ARG A 333 -9.66 -0.84 10.29
C ARG A 333 -10.78 -0.21 11.13
N PRO A 334 -10.90 -0.52 12.44
CA PRO A 334 -11.72 0.27 13.35
C PRO A 334 -11.32 1.74 13.28
N PHE A 335 -12.29 2.66 13.31
CA PHE A 335 -12.06 4.09 13.11
C PHE A 335 -12.73 4.92 14.19
N GLU A 336 -12.02 5.93 14.67
CA GLU A 336 -12.54 6.94 15.60
C GLU A 336 -12.77 8.29 14.91
N ARG A 337 -13.63 9.14 15.50
CA ARG A 337 -14.01 10.47 14.96
C ARG A 337 -12.81 11.27 14.46
N ASN A 338 -11.74 11.36 15.24
CA ASN A 338 -10.58 12.18 14.93
C ASN A 338 -9.75 11.63 13.77
N GLU A 339 -9.73 10.31 13.56
CA GLU A 339 -9.06 9.71 12.41
C GLU A 339 -9.85 9.97 11.12
N ILE A 340 -11.17 9.84 11.19
CA ILE A 340 -12.07 10.17 10.08
C ILE A 340 -12.01 11.67 9.74
N ARG A 341 -11.94 12.53 10.75
CA ARG A 341 -11.72 13.97 10.58
C ARG A 341 -10.42 14.25 9.84
N GLU A 342 -9.33 13.55 10.15
CA GLU A 342 -8.04 13.72 9.44
C GLU A 342 -8.09 13.22 7.99
N VAL A 343 -8.77 12.09 7.73
CA VAL A 343 -9.04 11.61 6.35
C VAL A 343 -9.80 12.67 5.54
N ILE A 344 -10.87 13.23 6.11
CA ILE A 344 -11.67 14.29 5.47
C ILE A 344 -10.84 15.57 5.31
N ARG A 345 -10.03 15.97 6.30
CA ARG A 345 -9.19 17.17 6.23
C ARG A 345 -8.14 17.09 5.12
N ARG A 346 -7.49 15.94 4.94
CA ARG A 346 -6.53 15.71 3.83
C ARG A 346 -7.21 15.79 2.47
N ALA A 347 -8.35 15.11 2.33
CA ALA A 347 -9.19 15.14 1.13
C ALA A 347 -9.70 16.56 0.84
N TRP A 348 -10.03 17.34 1.87
CA TRP A 348 -10.44 18.74 1.72
C TRP A 348 -9.29 19.63 1.27
N ALA A 349 -8.11 19.47 1.86
CA ALA A 349 -6.92 20.26 1.56
C ALA A 349 -6.38 19.99 0.14
N GLY A 350 -6.58 18.78 -0.40
CA GLY A 350 -5.95 18.31 -1.64
C GLY A 350 -4.56 17.73 -1.41
N GLU A 351 -4.28 17.21 -0.22
CA GLU A 351 -2.99 16.57 0.07
C GLU A 351 -2.80 15.29 -0.74
N GLU A 352 -1.54 14.95 -1.01
CA GLU A 352 -1.25 13.61 -1.51
C GLU A 352 -1.50 12.55 -0.43
N ALA A 353 -2.23 11.50 -0.78
CA ALA A 353 -2.57 10.44 0.15
C ALA A 353 -1.32 9.62 0.51
N ARG A 354 -1.19 9.30 1.79
CA ARG A 354 -0.07 8.57 2.39
C ARG A 354 -0.61 7.67 3.50
N VAL A 355 -0.06 6.48 3.64
CA VAL A 355 -0.42 5.57 4.74
C VAL A 355 0.10 6.17 6.05
N ASP A 356 -0.80 6.39 7.00
CA ASP A 356 -0.39 6.76 8.36
C ASP A 356 0.16 5.52 9.08
N ASN A 357 1.43 5.59 9.46
CA ASN A 357 1.98 4.66 10.44
C ASN A 357 1.15 4.78 11.72
N MET A 358 0.63 3.67 12.25
CA MET A 358 -0.37 3.62 13.36
C MET A 358 0.08 4.18 14.73
N ALA A 359 1.15 4.97 14.79
CA ALA A 359 1.62 5.71 15.96
C ALA A 359 1.11 7.17 16.03
N THR A 360 0.39 7.67 15.01
CA THR A 360 0.02 9.09 14.89
C THR A 360 -1.43 9.45 15.28
N THR A 361 -2.28 8.48 15.65
CA THR A 361 -3.68 8.74 16.06
C THR A 361 -3.98 8.35 17.51
N ALA A 362 -3.19 8.91 18.44
CA ALA A 362 -3.58 9.05 19.84
C ALA A 362 -3.82 10.53 20.17
N THR A 363 -5.01 10.80 20.71
CA THR A 363 -5.68 12.08 20.90
C THR A 363 -4.83 13.20 21.52
N THR A 364 -5.05 14.43 21.06
CA THR A 364 -4.67 15.68 21.73
C THR A 364 -5.42 15.84 23.06
N THR A 365 -4.89 15.20 24.10
CA THR A 365 -5.10 15.55 25.51
C THR A 365 -3.76 15.54 26.23
N SER A 366 -3.55 16.53 27.09
CA SER A 366 -2.26 16.93 27.65
C SER A 366 -1.51 15.86 28.47
N SER A 367 -0.30 15.51 28.03
CA SER A 367 0.93 15.53 28.84
C SER A 367 2.15 15.32 27.92
N SER A 368 3.12 16.23 27.96
CA SER A 368 4.15 16.35 26.92
C SER A 368 5.50 15.67 27.22
N GLU A 369 5.57 14.77 28.21
CA GLU A 369 6.85 14.47 28.88
C GLU A 369 7.56 13.17 28.44
N ASP A 370 6.85 12.19 27.85
CA ASP A 370 7.40 10.83 27.64
C ASP A 370 7.80 10.44 26.20
N LYS A 371 7.59 11.29 25.18
CA LYS A 371 8.03 10.97 23.81
C LYS A 371 9.53 11.18 23.65
N LYS A 372 10.32 10.13 23.88
CA LYS A 372 11.78 10.15 23.68
C LYS A 372 12.17 9.98 22.21
N THR A 373 13.32 10.56 21.84
CA THR A 373 13.89 10.51 20.49
C THR A 373 15.28 9.89 20.48
N LEU A 374 15.61 9.23 19.36
CA LEU A 374 16.95 8.75 19.02
C LEU A 374 17.41 9.46 17.73
N HIS A 375 18.71 9.68 17.57
CA HIS A 375 19.22 10.42 16.40
C HIS A 375 20.50 9.81 15.83
N LEU A 376 20.56 9.58 14.52
CA LEU A 376 21.83 9.49 13.80
C LEU A 376 22.35 10.92 13.59
N VAL A 377 23.54 11.20 14.11
CA VAL A 377 24.16 12.53 14.13
C VAL A 377 25.53 12.54 13.48
N GLY A 378 25.80 13.58 12.70
CA GLY A 378 27.04 13.74 11.95
C GLY A 378 26.85 14.67 10.75
N LEU A 379 27.79 14.62 9.81
CA LEU A 379 27.72 15.29 8.53
C LEU A 379 27.25 14.33 7.42
N GLY A 380 26.37 14.81 6.54
CA GLY A 380 25.80 14.07 5.41
C GLY A 380 24.79 12.99 5.80
N VAL A 381 24.12 13.10 6.96
CA VAL A 381 23.33 11.97 7.51
C VAL A 381 21.92 11.84 6.92
N GLN A 382 21.43 12.87 6.22
CA GLN A 382 20.06 12.94 5.68
C GLN A 382 19.70 11.84 4.67
N HIS A 383 20.69 11.28 3.96
CA HIS A 383 20.48 10.20 3.00
C HIS A 383 20.61 8.80 3.60
N SER A 384 20.77 8.69 4.92
CA SER A 384 20.95 7.40 5.60
C SER A 384 19.67 6.58 5.62
N ILE A 385 19.79 5.26 5.45
CA ILE A 385 18.70 4.30 5.70
C ILE A 385 18.48 4.01 7.19
N ALA A 386 19.30 4.57 8.08
CA ALA A 386 19.20 4.31 9.51
C ALA A 386 17.85 4.74 10.11
N PRO A 387 17.25 5.92 9.81
CA PRO A 387 15.95 6.28 10.35
C PRO A 387 14.82 5.28 10.02
N PRO A 388 14.54 4.89 8.76
CA PRO A 388 13.49 3.90 8.51
C PRO A 388 13.81 2.53 9.12
N MET A 389 15.08 2.10 9.13
CA MET A 389 15.50 0.83 9.74
C MET A 389 15.32 0.82 11.27
N HIS A 390 15.82 1.84 11.97
CA HIS A 390 15.73 1.93 13.42
C HIS A 390 14.31 2.21 13.92
N ASN A 391 13.49 2.99 13.18
CA ASN A 391 12.07 3.15 13.51
C ASN A 391 11.30 1.83 13.37
N HIS A 392 11.66 0.98 12.42
CA HIS A 392 11.08 -0.37 12.33
C HIS A 392 11.49 -1.24 13.55
N ILE A 393 12.74 -1.13 14.00
CA ILE A 393 13.24 -1.84 15.20
C ILE A 393 12.54 -1.33 16.47
N THR A 394 12.45 -0.01 16.72
CA THR A 394 11.78 0.53 17.91
C THR A 394 10.29 0.16 17.94
N SER A 395 9.62 0.23 16.78
CA SER A 395 8.23 -0.23 16.63
C SER A 395 8.06 -1.73 16.94
N SER A 396 8.99 -2.57 16.46
CA SER A 396 8.98 -4.03 16.69
C SER A 396 9.28 -4.42 18.14
N LEU A 397 9.99 -3.55 18.88
CA LEU A 397 10.28 -3.71 20.30
C LEU A 397 9.26 -3.01 21.22
N HIS A 398 8.20 -2.42 20.66
CA HIS A 398 7.19 -1.63 21.36
C HIS A 398 7.77 -0.46 22.19
N LEU A 399 8.92 0.10 21.76
CA LEU A 399 9.52 1.28 22.37
C LEU A 399 8.86 2.54 21.79
N PRO A 400 8.40 3.50 22.62
CA PRO A 400 7.72 4.72 22.18
C PRO A 400 8.72 5.78 21.65
N TRP A 401 9.72 5.34 20.89
CA TRP A 401 10.90 6.12 20.51
C TRP A 401 10.99 6.30 19.00
N THR A 402 11.14 7.55 18.56
CA THR A 402 11.33 7.89 17.14
C THR A 402 12.81 8.12 16.85
N PHE A 403 13.32 7.47 15.81
CA PHE A 403 14.68 7.63 15.33
C PHE A 403 14.74 8.62 14.15
N HIS A 404 15.62 9.63 14.23
CA HIS A 404 15.79 10.67 13.22
C HIS A 404 17.19 10.66 12.61
N ALA A 405 17.36 11.25 11.42
CA ALA A 405 18.66 11.72 10.95
C ALA A 405 18.74 13.22 11.28
N THR A 406 19.79 13.65 11.97
CA THR A 406 19.95 15.03 12.41
C THR A 406 21.34 15.52 12.07
N GLU A 407 21.41 16.47 11.15
CA GLU A 407 22.65 17.08 10.72
C GLU A 407 23.20 17.94 11.85
N CYS A 408 24.41 17.65 12.32
CA CYS A 408 25.09 18.44 13.35
C CYS A 408 26.37 19.01 12.73
N ALA A 409 26.44 20.34 12.55
CA ALA A 409 27.58 21.00 11.92
C ALA A 409 28.79 21.14 12.87
N THR A 410 28.56 21.11 14.19
CA THR A 410 29.58 21.26 15.23
C THR A 410 29.38 20.24 16.35
N ILE A 411 30.45 19.94 17.08
CA ILE A 411 30.37 19.06 18.26
C ILE A 411 29.42 19.63 19.32
N ASP A 412 29.37 20.96 19.49
CA ASP A 412 28.46 21.61 20.44
C ASP A 412 26.99 21.42 20.07
N SER A 413 26.64 21.46 18.78
CA SER A 413 25.27 21.18 18.33
C SER A 413 24.85 19.73 18.61
N LEU A 414 25.80 18.79 18.50
CA LEU A 414 25.61 17.38 18.84
C LEU A 414 25.43 17.21 20.36
N LEU A 415 26.27 17.85 21.19
CA LEU A 415 26.20 17.77 22.65
C LEU A 415 24.91 18.42 23.20
N SER A 416 24.48 19.53 22.61
CA SER A 416 23.18 20.16 22.91
C SER A 416 22.03 19.18 22.66
N LEU A 417 22.04 18.50 21.50
CA LEU A 417 21.06 17.47 21.16
C LEU A 417 21.15 16.25 22.10
N ALA A 418 22.35 15.83 22.51
CA ALA A 418 22.55 14.74 23.47
C ALA A 418 21.91 15.05 24.83
N ARG A 419 22.03 16.31 25.28
CA ARG A 419 21.54 16.77 26.59
C ARG A 419 20.07 17.23 26.56
N ALA A 420 19.42 17.32 25.40
CA ALA A 420 18.00 17.66 25.27
C ALA A 420 17.09 16.67 26.03
N PRO A 421 16.06 17.11 26.79
CA PRO A 421 15.24 16.24 27.65
C PRO A 421 14.49 15.11 26.92
N THR A 422 14.19 15.30 25.63
CA THR A 422 13.57 14.31 24.76
C THR A 422 14.56 13.25 24.27
N THR A 423 15.85 13.55 24.17
CA THR A 423 16.84 12.63 23.61
C THR A 423 17.15 11.48 24.59
N ALA A 424 16.88 10.25 24.15
CA ALA A 424 17.29 9.01 24.83
C ALA A 424 18.73 8.60 24.47
N GLY A 425 19.19 8.93 23.26
CA GLY A 425 20.54 8.58 22.81
C GLY A 425 20.82 8.95 21.35
N LEU A 426 22.10 8.92 20.98
CA LEU A 426 22.63 9.29 19.68
C LEU A 426 23.44 8.15 19.08
N VAL A 427 23.22 7.86 17.79
CA VAL A 427 24.15 7.10 16.96
C VAL A 427 25.07 8.12 16.27
N VAL A 428 26.34 8.13 16.65
CA VAL A 428 27.32 9.14 16.21
C VAL A 428 28.07 8.63 14.99
N THR A 429 28.14 9.42 13.93
CA THR A 429 28.94 9.13 12.73
C THR A 429 30.00 10.20 12.44
N MET A 430 30.61 10.14 11.26
CA MET A 430 31.65 11.08 10.82
C MET A 430 31.21 12.54 10.98
N PRO A 431 32.10 13.45 11.44
CA PRO A 431 33.48 13.21 11.90
C PRO A 431 33.60 12.86 13.40
N TYR A 432 32.49 12.79 14.15
CA TYR A 432 32.51 12.95 15.60
C TYR A 432 32.87 11.70 16.43
N LYS A 433 33.02 10.51 15.82
CA LYS A 433 33.26 9.24 16.57
C LYS A 433 34.48 9.26 17.50
N ASN A 434 35.48 10.09 17.19
CA ASN A 434 36.67 10.26 18.02
C ASN A 434 36.61 11.55 18.85
N THR A 435 36.20 12.66 18.24
CA THR A 435 36.21 13.98 18.88
C THR A 435 35.13 14.16 19.95
N ILE A 436 34.12 13.29 20.01
CA ILE A 436 33.12 13.29 21.09
C ILE A 436 33.66 12.78 22.43
N ILE A 437 34.71 11.94 22.41
CA ILE A 437 35.21 11.20 23.58
C ILE A 437 35.52 12.13 24.78
N PRO A 438 36.20 13.29 24.62
CA PRO A 438 36.51 14.18 25.74
C PRO A 438 35.31 14.90 26.36
N HIS A 439 34.11 14.79 25.77
CA HIS A 439 32.89 15.48 26.19
C HIS A 439 31.86 14.55 26.86
N LEU A 440 32.24 13.29 27.09
CA LEU A 440 31.41 12.26 27.73
C LEU A 440 31.89 12.02 29.16
N ASP A 441 30.94 11.87 30.07
CA ASP A 441 31.17 11.76 31.50
C ASP A 441 31.72 10.36 31.88
N ALA A 442 31.39 9.33 31.09
CA ALA A 442 31.99 8.00 31.19
C ALA A 442 32.04 7.28 29.84
N LEU A 443 32.88 6.24 29.76
CA LEU A 443 33.01 5.38 28.58
C LEU A 443 32.92 3.92 29.01
N ASP A 444 32.29 3.09 28.18
CA ASP A 444 32.32 1.64 28.38
C ASP A 444 33.75 1.12 28.09
N PRO A 445 34.26 0.10 28.81
CA PRO A 445 35.65 -0.35 28.68
C PRO A 445 36.08 -0.70 27.25
N LEU A 446 35.18 -1.28 26.44
CA LEU A 446 35.44 -1.57 25.03
C LEU A 446 35.58 -0.31 24.18
N ALA A 447 34.85 0.76 24.47
CA ALA A 447 35.00 2.03 23.75
C ALA A 447 36.32 2.75 24.11
N VAL A 448 36.80 2.59 25.35
CA VAL A 448 38.16 3.03 25.75
C VAL A 448 39.22 2.25 24.97
N GLN A 449 39.09 0.92 24.90
CA GLN A 449 40.04 0.05 24.20
C GLN A 449 40.06 0.36 22.69
N ILE A 450 38.89 0.47 22.06
CA ILE A 450 38.73 0.80 20.64
C ILE A 450 39.15 2.25 20.33
N GLY A 451 39.01 3.19 21.27
CA GLY A 451 39.32 4.60 21.04
C GLY A 451 38.35 5.29 20.07
N ALA A 452 37.11 4.81 19.95
CA ALA A 452 36.05 5.43 19.16
C ALA A 452 34.67 5.13 19.76
N VAL A 453 33.77 6.11 19.76
CA VAL A 453 32.38 6.00 20.22
C VAL A 453 31.44 6.17 19.03
N ASN A 454 30.49 5.24 18.84
CA ASN A 454 29.43 5.38 17.84
C ASN A 454 28.02 5.45 18.46
N ASN A 455 27.88 5.22 19.77
CA ASN A 455 26.61 5.38 20.48
C ASN A 455 26.85 6.20 21.75
N VAL A 456 26.03 7.22 21.97
CA VAL A 456 25.97 7.99 23.22
C VAL A 456 24.59 7.83 23.84
N TYR A 457 24.55 7.61 25.15
CA TYR A 457 23.32 7.39 25.91
C TYR A 457 23.45 8.04 27.30
N ARG A 458 22.32 8.28 27.97
CA ARG A 458 22.33 8.78 29.35
C ARG A 458 22.66 7.66 30.33
N ASP A 459 23.39 7.97 31.42
CA ASP A 459 23.66 6.98 32.46
C ASP A 459 22.32 6.51 33.10
N PRO A 460 22.07 5.19 33.23
CA PRO A 460 20.82 4.69 33.83
C PRO A 460 20.63 5.03 35.30
N THR A 461 21.70 5.37 36.01
CA THR A 461 21.71 5.73 37.44
C THR A 461 21.71 7.23 37.68
N ASP A 462 22.32 8.01 36.77
CA ASP A 462 22.26 9.48 36.75
C ASP A 462 22.00 10.00 35.32
N PRO A 463 20.73 10.28 34.95
CA PRO A 463 20.38 10.75 33.61
C PRO A 463 20.99 12.10 33.19
N SER A 464 21.68 12.82 34.08
CA SER A 464 22.44 14.04 33.74
C SER A 464 23.77 13.74 33.04
N LEU A 465 24.34 12.55 33.26
CA LEU A 465 25.62 12.10 32.72
C LEU A 465 25.44 11.42 31.35
N LEU A 466 26.40 11.64 30.45
CA LEU A 466 26.47 11.01 29.13
C LEU A 466 27.55 9.92 29.10
N ARG A 467 27.16 8.71 28.67
CA ARG A 467 28.04 7.57 28.46
C ARG A 467 28.30 7.31 26.98
N GLY A 468 29.53 6.93 26.63
CA GLY A 468 29.92 6.51 25.29
C GLY A 468 30.18 5.02 25.16
N THR A 469 29.69 4.40 24.08
CA THR A 469 29.97 3.00 23.75
C THR A 469 30.22 2.77 22.25
N ASN A 470 30.73 1.58 21.91
CA ASN A 470 31.01 1.18 20.53
C ASN A 470 30.34 -0.17 20.19
N THR A 471 29.55 -0.17 19.12
CA THR A 471 28.86 -1.33 18.55
C THR A 471 29.21 -1.57 17.08
N ASP A 472 29.98 -0.70 16.42
CA ASP A 472 30.43 -0.91 15.04
C ASP A 472 31.14 -2.26 14.89
N TRP A 473 31.94 -2.66 15.89
CA TRP A 473 32.70 -3.91 15.88
C TRP A 473 31.79 -5.15 15.85
N LEU A 474 30.60 -5.08 16.47
CA LEU A 474 29.59 -6.15 16.42
C LEU A 474 29.02 -6.29 15.01
N GLY A 475 28.73 -5.16 14.34
CA GLY A 475 28.27 -5.15 12.96
C GLY A 475 29.31 -5.73 12.00
N ILE A 476 30.57 -5.30 12.13
CA ILE A 476 31.69 -5.79 11.32
C ILE A 476 31.89 -7.31 11.53
N LYS A 477 31.90 -7.77 12.79
CA LYS A 477 31.97 -9.19 13.14
C LYS A 477 30.81 -9.98 12.55
N GLY A 478 29.58 -9.49 12.68
CA GLY A 478 28.37 -10.12 12.15
C GLY A 478 28.45 -10.33 10.64
N CYS A 479 28.77 -9.28 9.88
CA CYS A 479 28.91 -9.34 8.43
C CYS A 479 29.99 -10.36 7.97
N LEU A 480 31.13 -10.42 8.67
CA LEU A 480 32.20 -11.38 8.34
C LEU A 480 31.82 -12.83 8.68
N LEU A 481 31.07 -13.06 9.77
CA LEU A 481 30.53 -14.38 10.13
C LEU A 481 29.45 -14.84 9.15
N GLU A 482 28.55 -13.96 8.72
CA GLU A 482 27.50 -14.29 7.74
C GLU A 482 28.10 -14.64 6.36
N LYS A 483 29.13 -13.89 5.92
CA LYS A 483 29.83 -14.14 4.65
C LYS A 483 30.70 -15.40 4.65
N SER A 484 31.26 -15.80 5.79
CA SER A 484 31.91 -17.12 5.90
C SER A 484 30.90 -18.26 5.97
N SER A 485 29.77 -18.09 6.67
CA SER A 485 28.71 -19.11 6.79
C SER A 485 28.00 -19.44 5.46
N SER A 486 27.99 -18.51 4.51
CA SER A 486 27.36 -18.70 3.19
C SER A 486 28.27 -19.38 2.15
N ALA A 487 29.55 -19.60 2.47
CA ALA A 487 30.51 -20.33 1.64
C ALA A 487 30.56 -21.83 2.01
N GLN A 488 29.55 -22.60 1.57
CA GLN A 488 29.55 -24.06 1.43
C GLN A 488 30.32 -24.89 2.49
N GLY A 489 30.14 -24.58 3.78
CA GLY A 489 30.69 -25.38 4.89
C GLY A 489 32.17 -25.17 5.20
N GLU A 490 32.83 -24.14 4.64
CA GLU A 490 34.16 -23.76 5.11
C GLU A 490 34.11 -23.16 6.53
N PRO A 491 35.13 -23.42 7.39
CA PRO A 491 35.19 -22.85 8.73
C PRO A 491 35.37 -21.33 8.68
N VAL A 492 34.91 -20.64 9.74
CA VAL A 492 35.11 -19.19 9.91
C VAL A 492 36.58 -18.84 9.71
N VAL A 493 36.83 -17.81 8.89
CA VAL A 493 38.16 -17.41 8.47
C VAL A 493 38.92 -16.72 9.63
N VAL A 494 39.64 -17.53 10.40
CA VAL A 494 40.52 -17.12 11.51
C VAL A 494 41.98 -17.16 11.06
N ASN A 495 42.84 -16.30 11.63
CA ASN A 495 44.28 -16.25 11.39
C ASN A 495 44.66 -16.07 9.90
N LYS A 496 43.99 -15.13 9.22
CA LYS A 496 44.31 -14.68 7.86
C LYS A 496 44.65 -13.18 7.84
N PRO A 497 45.39 -12.69 6.83
CA PRO A 497 45.58 -11.27 6.63
C PRO A 497 44.26 -10.56 6.30
N ALA A 498 44.11 -9.33 6.76
CA ALA A 498 42.95 -8.49 6.52
C ALA A 498 43.36 -7.09 6.01
N LEU A 499 42.52 -6.47 5.18
CA LEU A 499 42.71 -5.11 4.66
C LEU A 499 41.57 -4.20 5.13
N ILE A 500 41.93 -3.09 5.78
CA ILE A 500 41.02 -2.00 6.12
C ILE A 500 41.26 -0.85 5.14
N VAL A 501 40.19 -0.27 4.60
CA VAL A 501 40.24 0.94 3.77
C VAL A 501 39.67 2.13 4.56
N GLY A 502 40.51 3.14 4.81
CA GLY A 502 40.24 4.27 5.70
C GLY A 502 40.87 4.11 7.09
N ALA A 503 40.98 5.23 7.83
CA ALA A 503 41.61 5.28 9.16
C ALA A 503 40.77 5.96 10.27
N GLY A 504 39.50 6.29 10.00
CA GLY A 504 38.59 6.92 10.97
C GLY A 504 38.06 6.00 12.08
N GLY A 505 37.10 6.47 12.88
CA GLY A 505 36.57 5.75 14.05
C GLY A 505 36.00 4.34 13.78
N ALA A 506 35.36 4.13 12.62
CA ALA A 506 34.90 2.79 12.22
C ALA A 506 36.06 1.81 11.95
N SER A 507 37.20 2.32 11.48
CA SER A 507 38.42 1.53 11.22
C SER A 507 39.01 0.98 12.52
N ARG A 508 38.93 1.75 13.62
CA ARG A 508 39.35 1.29 14.96
C ARG A 508 38.52 0.11 15.44
N ALA A 509 37.19 0.19 15.27
CA ALA A 509 36.28 -0.91 15.56
C ALA A 509 36.54 -2.15 14.66
N ALA A 510 36.94 -1.93 13.40
CA ALA A 510 37.38 -3.00 12.49
C ALA A 510 38.67 -3.68 12.97
N VAL A 511 39.68 -2.91 13.40
CA VAL A 511 40.93 -3.48 13.98
C VAL A 511 40.60 -4.32 15.21
N TYR A 512 39.74 -3.85 16.11
CA TYR A 512 39.33 -4.64 17.29
C TYR A 512 38.63 -5.95 16.89
N ALA A 513 37.65 -5.90 15.97
CA ALA A 513 36.98 -7.12 15.51
C ALA A 513 37.97 -8.12 14.89
N LEU A 514 38.86 -7.65 14.01
CA LEU A 514 39.85 -8.48 13.30
C LEU A 514 40.91 -9.08 14.22
N SER A 515 41.38 -8.34 15.23
CA SER A 515 42.40 -8.81 16.18
C SER A 515 41.80 -9.70 17.29
N ALA A 516 40.74 -9.25 17.96
CA ALA A 516 40.19 -9.90 19.14
C ALA A 516 39.24 -11.07 18.84
N HIS A 517 38.67 -11.15 17.62
CA HIS A 517 37.71 -12.21 17.25
C HIS A 517 38.08 -13.05 16.03
N PHE A 518 38.86 -12.52 15.09
CA PHE A 518 39.35 -13.29 13.93
C PHE A 518 40.85 -13.60 13.98
N HIS A 519 41.55 -13.10 15.02
CA HIS A 519 42.99 -13.28 15.22
C HIS A 519 43.82 -13.04 13.96
N ALA A 520 43.49 -11.98 13.20
CA ALA A 520 44.06 -11.72 11.88
C ALA A 520 45.59 -11.65 11.93
N SER A 521 46.27 -12.42 11.08
CA SER A 521 47.73 -12.60 11.10
C SER A 521 48.50 -11.31 10.81
N SER A 522 47.91 -10.46 9.97
CA SER A 522 48.39 -9.13 9.60
C SER A 522 47.18 -8.25 9.29
N ILE A 523 47.14 -7.03 9.80
CA ILE A 523 46.11 -6.04 9.40
C ILE A 523 46.82 -4.93 8.59
N TYR A 524 46.47 -4.86 7.32
CA TYR A 524 46.89 -3.79 6.41
C TYR A 524 45.90 -2.64 6.48
N VAL A 525 46.40 -1.40 6.51
CA VAL A 525 45.57 -0.18 6.45
C VAL A 525 45.91 0.57 5.17
N LEU A 526 44.88 0.83 4.35
CA LEU A 526 44.97 1.66 3.15
C LEU A 526 44.19 2.95 3.38
N ASN A 527 44.89 4.07 3.54
CA ASN A 527 44.29 5.39 3.65
C ASN A 527 44.91 6.36 2.62
N ARG A 528 44.40 7.60 2.58
CA ARG A 528 44.99 8.72 1.82
C ARG A 528 45.89 9.63 2.66
N ASP A 529 45.74 9.59 3.98
CA ASP A 529 46.44 10.43 4.94
C ASP A 529 47.29 9.54 5.86
N ASP A 530 48.61 9.78 5.87
CA ASP A 530 49.59 9.00 6.64
C ASP A 530 49.51 9.30 8.15
N ALA A 531 49.07 10.50 8.56
CA ALA A 531 48.91 10.86 9.96
C ALA A 531 47.72 10.09 10.57
N GLU A 532 46.59 10.03 9.89
CA GLU A 532 45.45 9.21 10.34
C GLU A 532 45.82 7.72 10.46
N VAL A 533 46.69 7.20 9.59
CA VAL A 533 47.21 5.81 9.66
C VAL A 533 48.12 5.64 10.86
N ALA A 534 49.04 6.56 11.10
CA ALA A 534 49.91 6.55 12.28
C ALA A 534 49.08 6.60 13.58
N ASP A 535 47.99 7.36 13.60
CA ASP A 535 47.08 7.45 14.74
C ASP A 535 46.33 6.13 14.98
N LEU A 536 45.76 5.53 13.92
CA LEU A 536 45.13 4.21 14.01
C LEU A 536 46.12 3.12 14.46
N ILE A 537 47.38 3.18 14.02
CA ILE A 537 48.46 2.28 14.45
C ILE A 537 48.73 2.42 15.96
N ARG A 538 48.84 3.65 16.48
CA ARG A 538 49.08 3.89 17.92
C ARG A 538 47.90 3.45 18.78
N ASP A 539 46.67 3.66 18.30
CA ASP A 539 45.47 3.18 19.00
C ASP A 539 45.38 1.64 18.97
N ALA A 540 45.70 1.00 17.83
CA ALA A 540 45.71 -0.46 17.69
C ALA A 540 46.68 -1.16 18.66
N GLN A 541 47.84 -0.55 18.94
CA GLN A 541 48.82 -1.09 19.90
C GLN A 541 48.30 -1.16 21.35
N ARG A 542 47.22 -0.42 21.69
CA ARG A 542 46.55 -0.54 23.00
C ARG A 542 45.66 -1.78 23.10
N LEU A 543 45.31 -2.42 21.98
CA LEU A 543 44.43 -3.59 21.96
C LEU A 543 45.17 -4.88 22.37
N SER A 544 46.48 -4.96 22.16
CA SER A 544 47.29 -6.17 22.29
C SER A 544 47.81 -6.47 23.70
N THR A 545 47.35 -5.76 24.73
CA THR A 545 47.92 -5.80 26.09
C THR A 545 47.05 -6.52 27.14
N SER A 546 46.08 -7.35 26.73
CA SER A 546 45.26 -8.15 27.66
C SER A 546 45.04 -9.58 27.14
N PRO A 547 45.35 -10.62 27.94
CA PRO A 547 45.15 -12.01 27.55
C PRO A 547 43.66 -12.40 27.59
N PRO A 548 43.20 -13.32 26.71
CA PRO A 548 41.80 -13.72 26.65
C PRO A 548 41.41 -14.65 27.81
N GLN A 549 40.32 -14.32 28.53
CA GLN A 549 39.64 -15.29 29.40
C GLN A 549 38.64 -16.13 28.58
N PRO A 550 38.56 -17.46 28.81
CA PRO A 550 37.57 -18.31 28.15
C PRO A 550 36.17 -18.10 28.74
N ALA A 551 35.20 -17.76 27.89
CA ALA A 551 33.81 -17.62 28.29
C ALA A 551 33.12 -18.99 28.47
N GLY A 552 32.75 -19.33 29.70
CA GLY A 552 31.90 -20.50 30.00
C GLY A 552 30.43 -20.28 29.60
N PRO A 553 29.66 -21.35 29.33
CA PRO A 553 28.29 -21.23 28.84
C PRO A 553 27.31 -20.83 29.95
N GLN A 554 26.80 -19.59 29.90
CA GLN A 554 25.72 -19.14 30.79
C GLN A 554 24.34 -19.38 30.15
N HIS A 555 23.67 -20.46 30.56
CA HIS A 555 22.25 -20.67 30.31
C HIS A 555 21.41 -19.81 31.27
N HIS A 556 20.79 -18.73 30.77
CA HIS A 556 19.66 -18.10 31.46
C HIS A 556 18.33 -18.61 30.91
N ALA A 557 17.73 -19.56 31.62
CA ALA A 557 16.39 -20.04 31.34
C ALA A 557 15.34 -19.00 31.74
N ARG A 558 14.47 -18.60 30.79
CA ARG A 558 13.19 -17.94 31.12
C ARG A 558 12.14 -19.00 31.44
N GLN A 559 11.52 -18.86 32.61
CA GLN A 559 10.45 -19.75 33.07
C GLN A 559 9.15 -19.42 32.33
N ASN A 560 8.48 -20.44 31.78
CA ASN A 560 7.06 -20.38 31.41
C ASN A 560 6.27 -21.32 32.34
N PRO A 561 5.08 -20.94 32.83
CA PRO A 561 4.28 -21.77 33.72
C PRO A 561 3.68 -22.98 32.98
N ARG A 562 3.59 -24.11 33.67
CA ARG A 562 3.10 -25.39 33.11
C ARG A 562 1.56 -25.40 33.00
N PRO A 563 0.98 -25.99 31.93
CA PRO A 563 -0.34 -26.60 32.01
C PRO A 563 -0.28 -27.97 32.70
N ALA A 564 -1.38 -28.36 33.35
CA ALA A 564 -1.47 -29.60 34.13
C ALA A 564 -1.47 -30.89 33.26
N ARG A 565 -1.01 -32.00 33.84
CA ARG A 565 -1.06 -33.34 33.21
C ARG A 565 -2.45 -33.97 33.32
N ALA A 566 -2.90 -34.61 32.25
CA ALA A 566 -3.85 -35.73 32.27
C ALA A 566 -3.11 -37.04 31.85
N PRO A 567 -3.57 -38.23 32.27
CA PRO A 567 -2.76 -39.45 32.26
C PRO A 567 -2.73 -40.19 30.91
N ARG A 568 -1.71 -41.03 30.74
CA ARG A 568 -1.54 -41.94 29.59
C ARG A 568 -2.49 -43.14 29.70
N HIS A 569 -3.08 -43.54 28.56
CA HIS A 569 -3.43 -44.94 28.29
C HIS A 569 -2.65 -45.44 27.07
N ALA A 570 -2.50 -46.77 26.96
CA ALA A 570 -1.48 -47.39 26.13
C ALA A 570 -2.04 -48.22 24.96
N ALA A 571 -1.17 -48.35 23.95
CA ALA A 571 -0.90 -49.56 23.15
C ALA A 571 -1.64 -49.83 21.81
N LEU A 572 -0.85 -50.48 20.94
CA LEU A 572 -1.19 -51.55 19.97
C LEU A 572 -1.91 -51.21 18.65
N HIS A 573 -1.12 -51.17 17.54
CA HIS A 573 -1.14 -52.07 16.36
C HIS A 573 -0.39 -51.41 15.17
N ARG A 574 0.77 -51.94 14.74
CA ARG A 574 1.01 -52.98 13.69
C ARG A 574 0.81 -52.54 12.22
N ARG A 575 1.95 -52.47 11.50
CA ARG A 575 2.24 -52.93 10.12
C ARG A 575 1.31 -52.52 8.97
N HIS A 576 1.86 -51.88 7.92
CA HIS A 576 2.22 -52.58 6.68
C HIS A 576 3.09 -51.77 5.68
N SER A 577 4.15 -52.42 5.17
CA SER A 577 4.72 -52.44 3.78
C SER A 577 4.58 -51.27 2.77
N ALA A 578 5.40 -51.16 1.71
CA ALA A 578 6.77 -51.60 1.35
C ALA A 578 7.02 -51.23 -0.14
N ARG A 579 8.28 -50.95 -0.55
CA ARG A 579 8.78 -50.97 -1.96
C ARG A 579 8.13 -49.92 -2.91
N LEU A 580 8.68 -49.49 -4.05
CA LEU A 580 9.98 -49.55 -4.76
C LEU A 580 10.43 -48.06 -5.04
N ARG A 581 11.41 -47.64 -5.85
CA ARG A 581 12.32 -48.28 -6.86
C ARG A 581 13.72 -47.59 -6.81
N ALA A 582 14.43 -47.53 -7.94
CA ALA A 582 15.78 -46.93 -8.09
C ALA A 582 15.87 -46.07 -9.39
N PRO A 583 16.95 -45.30 -9.65
CA PRO A 583 16.99 -44.17 -10.60
C PRO A 583 17.64 -44.47 -11.96
N ILE A 584 17.48 -43.56 -12.94
CA ILE A 584 18.22 -43.51 -14.22
C ILE A 584 18.34 -42.02 -14.71
N PRO A 585 19.17 -41.62 -15.71
CA PRO A 585 20.53 -41.12 -15.43
C PRO A 585 20.87 -39.77 -16.10
N CYS A 586 22.13 -39.33 -15.92
CA CYS A 586 22.74 -38.20 -16.63
C CYS A 586 22.80 -38.39 -18.17
N ARG A 587 22.85 -37.26 -18.90
CA ARG A 587 23.35 -37.18 -20.28
C ARG A 587 24.31 -36.00 -20.42
N GLU A 588 25.45 -36.24 -21.07
CA GLU A 588 26.38 -35.20 -21.52
C GLU A 588 25.91 -34.57 -22.84
N SER A 589 26.26 -33.31 -23.08
CA SER A 589 26.51 -32.78 -24.42
C SER A 589 27.46 -31.58 -24.37
N ARG A 590 28.31 -31.46 -25.40
CA ARG A 590 29.52 -30.60 -25.44
C ARG A 590 29.29 -29.20 -26.01
N ALA A 591 30.35 -28.39 -25.85
CA ALA A 591 30.74 -27.19 -26.63
C ALA A 591 29.95 -25.89 -26.35
N GLY A 592 30.58 -24.71 -26.34
CA GLY A 592 32.02 -24.42 -26.49
C GLY A 592 32.30 -22.91 -26.63
N VAL A 593 33.48 -22.57 -27.18
CA VAL A 593 33.96 -21.24 -27.61
C VAL A 593 34.55 -20.32 -26.54
N SER A 594 35.85 -20.07 -26.71
CA SER A 594 36.68 -19.08 -26.01
C SER A 594 36.67 -17.70 -26.68
N ARG A 595 36.52 -16.63 -25.88
CA ARG A 595 37.08 -15.28 -26.07
C ARG A 595 37.27 -14.71 -24.66
N GLY A 596 38.27 -13.90 -24.30
CA GLY A 596 39.31 -13.21 -25.05
C GLY A 596 39.68 -11.97 -24.22
N VAL A 597 40.86 -11.98 -23.59
CA VAL A 597 41.29 -10.94 -22.63
C VAL A 597 41.94 -9.76 -23.36
N PRO A 598 41.70 -8.51 -22.90
CA PRO A 598 42.67 -7.43 -23.03
C PRO A 598 43.25 -7.05 -21.66
N SER A 599 44.57 -6.84 -21.63
CA SER A 599 45.31 -6.34 -20.46
C SER A 599 45.50 -4.83 -20.53
N GLU A 600 45.46 -4.14 -19.39
CA GLU A 600 46.17 -2.86 -19.23
C GLU A 600 46.98 -2.82 -17.92
N ARG A 601 48.15 -2.18 -18.00
CA ARG A 601 49.03 -1.91 -16.85
C ARG A 601 49.01 -0.41 -16.56
N GLY A 602 48.58 -0.01 -15.36
CA GLY A 602 48.74 1.34 -14.83
C GLY A 602 49.41 1.31 -13.46
N LYS A 603 50.61 1.89 -13.31
CA LYS A 603 51.36 1.90 -12.05
C LYS A 603 50.86 3.02 -11.13
N GLY A 604 50.52 2.68 -9.89
CA GLY A 604 50.43 3.61 -8.76
C GLY A 604 50.95 2.94 -7.49
N ARG A 605 52.20 3.20 -7.10
CA ARG A 605 52.74 2.70 -5.82
C ARG A 605 52.12 3.51 -4.68
N ARG A 606 51.38 2.86 -3.79
CA ARG A 606 51.09 3.37 -2.43
C ARG A 606 51.83 2.48 -1.43
N ALA A 607 52.43 3.09 -0.42
CA ALA A 607 53.11 2.36 0.64
C ALA A 607 52.08 1.64 1.50
N GLY A 608 52.20 0.32 1.64
CA GLY A 608 51.43 -0.46 2.61
C GLY A 608 52.26 -0.62 3.89
N TYR A 609 51.79 -0.04 4.98
CA TYR A 609 52.39 -0.27 6.30
C TYR A 609 51.90 -1.61 6.88
N VAL A 610 52.79 -2.36 7.52
CA VAL A 610 52.51 -3.68 8.11
C VAL A 610 52.58 -3.59 9.62
N LEU A 611 51.49 -3.94 10.30
CA LEU A 611 51.49 -4.23 11.74
C LEU A 611 51.85 -5.70 11.96
N GLN A 612 53.01 -5.95 12.60
CA GLN A 612 53.37 -7.27 13.13
C GLN A 612 53.19 -7.28 14.65
N ALA A 613 52.30 -8.14 15.15
CA ALA A 613 52.30 -8.57 16.54
C ALA A 613 53.06 -9.89 16.64
N LYS A 614 54.25 -9.89 17.25
CA LYS A 614 54.97 -11.12 17.58
C LYS A 614 54.37 -11.71 18.87
N ALA A 615 53.66 -12.83 18.74
CA ALA A 615 53.54 -13.80 19.83
C ALA A 615 54.71 -14.79 19.69
N HIS A 616 55.58 -14.84 20.70
CA HIS A 616 56.52 -15.94 20.89
C HIS A 616 55.82 -17.00 21.75
N GLU A 617 55.82 -18.24 21.30
CA GLU A 617 55.76 -19.41 22.18
C GLU A 617 56.55 -20.54 21.48
N ASN A 618 57.42 -21.20 22.24
CA ASN A 618 58.22 -22.34 21.80
C ASN A 618 57.51 -23.64 22.21
N ASP A 619 57.71 -24.69 21.41
CA ASP A 619 57.55 -26.14 21.68
C ASP A 619 56.25 -26.63 22.37
#